data_AF-A0A950WHW3-F1
#
_entry.id   AF-A0A950WHW3-F1
#
_cell.length_a   1.000
_cell.length_b   1.000
_cell.length_c   1.000
_cell.angle_alpha   90.00
_cell.angle_beta   90.00
_cell.angle_gamma   90.00
#
_symmetry.space_group_name_H-M   'P 1'
#
loop_
_entity.id
_entity.type
_entity.pdbx_description
1 polymer ?
#
loop_
_entity_poly.entity_id
_entity_poly.type
_entity_poly.pdbx_seq_one_letter_code
_entity_poly.pdbx_strand_id
1 'polypeptide(L)'
;MPFALNFYHDQLDSNGSTASPLAAAHRLLYVRHGEVVLNGRAMAADTAIYCDAPVTMKSTAEWAQVWRWELAPPNLDAALLDGAGVLSSLRMSRVIANLAMLDGTRWLLRLDRITTTAGRIADRHQHPGPGIRCLLQGTFNVQQDVEQARNLAPGDAWWETGTDTVIAWGSRQMASKFLRGMVLPAEWEGKVTGTWLSGAVAAPMPGNWKLYVDQIIRV
;
A
#
# COMPACT_ATOMS: atom_id res chain seq x y z
N MET A 1 -1.71 -21.40 2.11
CA MET A 1 -3.15 -21.15 1.87
C MET A 1 -3.27 -19.84 1.11
N PRO A 2 -4.34 -19.56 0.36
CA PRO A 2 -4.50 -18.22 -0.22
C PRO A 2 -4.51 -17.17 0.91
N PHE A 3 -4.00 -15.98 0.62
CA PHE A 3 -4.08 -14.80 1.49
C PHE A 3 -4.87 -13.70 0.77
N ALA A 4 -5.47 -12.79 1.53
CA ALA A 4 -5.97 -11.53 1.03
C ALA A 4 -5.04 -10.39 1.44
N LEU A 5 -4.84 -9.43 0.53
CA LEU A 5 -4.30 -8.13 0.86
C LEU A 5 -5.47 -7.17 1.05
N ASN A 6 -5.57 -6.62 2.26
CA ASN A 6 -6.58 -5.64 2.64
C ASN A 6 -5.95 -4.26 2.73
N PHE A 7 -6.70 -3.23 2.36
CA PHE A 7 -6.30 -1.84 2.45
C PHE A 7 -7.34 -1.04 3.23
N TYR A 8 -6.89 -0.36 4.27
CA TYR A 8 -7.73 0.40 5.20
C TYR A 8 -7.34 1.87 5.22
N HIS A 9 -8.34 2.73 5.42
CA HIS A 9 -8.15 4.08 5.89
C HIS A 9 -8.57 4.15 7.35
N ASP A 10 -7.60 4.49 8.20
CA ASP A 10 -7.76 4.70 9.63
C ASP A 10 -7.59 6.20 9.92
N GLN A 11 -8.53 6.81 10.61
CA GLN A 11 -8.52 8.22 11.01
C GLN A 11 -8.72 8.32 12.52
N LEU A 12 -7.96 9.24 13.13
CA LEU A 12 -8.03 9.55 14.54
C LEU A 12 -8.18 11.06 14.68
N ASP A 13 -9.16 11.55 15.43
CA ASP A 13 -9.26 12.97 15.78
C ASP A 13 -8.22 13.38 16.85
N SER A 14 -8.29 14.61 17.36
CA SER A 14 -7.29 15.16 18.28
C SER A 14 -7.07 14.37 19.57
N ASN A 15 -8.08 13.61 20.01
CA ASN A 15 -8.00 12.72 21.18
C ASN A 15 -8.23 11.25 20.81
N GLY A 16 -8.23 10.96 19.50
CA GLY A 16 -8.51 9.64 18.97
C GLY A 16 -7.53 8.61 19.50
N SER A 17 -8.06 7.53 20.07
CA SER A 17 -7.27 6.41 20.58
C SER A 17 -8.01 5.11 20.40
N THR A 18 -7.29 4.07 20.00
CA THR A 18 -7.85 2.73 19.87
C THR A 18 -8.32 2.20 21.23
N ALA A 19 -9.52 1.61 21.30
CA ALA A 19 -10.01 0.99 22.53
C ALA A 19 -9.37 -0.39 22.75
N SER A 20 -9.25 -1.16 21.68
CA SER A 20 -8.64 -2.48 21.66
C SER A 20 -7.47 -2.52 20.66
N PRO A 21 -6.42 -3.32 20.90
CA PRO A 21 -5.40 -3.55 19.89
C PRO A 21 -5.98 -4.39 18.75
N LEU A 22 -5.59 -4.07 17.51
CA LEU A 22 -5.71 -5.04 16.42
C LEU A 22 -4.87 -6.27 16.76
N ALA A 23 -5.36 -7.47 16.45
CA ALA A 23 -4.61 -8.70 16.62
C ALA A 23 -3.31 -8.71 15.78
N ALA A 24 -2.32 -9.51 16.14
CA ALA A 24 -1.08 -9.66 15.36
C ALA A 24 -1.38 -10.07 13.91
N ALA A 25 -0.80 -9.35 12.94
CA ALA A 25 -0.86 -9.65 11.50
C ALA A 25 0.24 -8.86 10.78
N HIS A 26 0.69 -9.33 9.61
CA HIS A 26 1.66 -8.57 8.82
C HIS A 26 1.03 -7.32 8.21
N ARG A 27 1.51 -6.15 8.65
CA ARG A 27 0.99 -4.84 8.26
C ARG A 27 2.06 -3.93 7.73
N LEU A 28 1.70 -3.14 6.72
CA LEU A 28 2.40 -1.93 6.31
C LEU A 28 1.53 -0.74 6.72
N LEU A 29 2.05 0.15 7.55
CA LEU A 29 1.32 1.32 8.04
C LEU A 29 2.02 2.59 7.57
N TYR A 30 1.29 3.48 6.93
CA TYR A 30 1.78 4.76 6.42
C TYR A 30 1.00 5.92 7.01
N VAL A 31 1.68 6.88 7.63
CA VAL A 31 1.05 8.08 8.15
C VAL A 31 0.87 9.07 7.01
N ARG A 32 -0.37 9.17 6.52
CA ARG A 32 -0.77 10.06 5.43
C ARG A 32 -0.86 11.51 5.87
N HIS A 33 -1.34 11.75 7.08
CA HIS A 33 -1.54 13.08 7.65
C HIS A 33 -1.39 13.04 9.16
N GLY A 34 -0.98 14.18 9.74
CA GLY A 34 -0.86 14.35 11.18
C GLY A 34 0.31 13.58 11.79
N GLU A 35 0.14 13.25 13.06
CA GLU A 35 1.08 12.47 13.86
C GLU A 35 0.31 11.46 14.71
N VAL A 36 0.84 10.25 14.81
CA VAL A 36 0.25 9.13 15.54
C VAL A 36 1.33 8.45 16.36
N VAL A 37 0.97 8.04 17.58
CA VAL A 37 1.75 7.11 18.39
C VAL A 37 1.24 5.70 18.09
N LEU A 38 2.07 4.88 17.45
CA LEU A 38 1.79 3.49 17.14
C LEU A 38 2.59 2.60 18.11
N ASN A 39 1.91 1.82 18.95
CA ASN A 39 2.54 0.99 19.98
C ASN A 39 3.59 1.74 20.82
N GLY A 40 3.31 2.99 21.19
CA GLY A 40 4.23 3.84 21.95
C GLY A 40 5.30 4.57 21.12
N ARG A 41 5.41 4.29 19.82
CA ARG A 41 6.35 4.97 18.91
C ARG A 41 5.66 6.12 18.18
N ALA A 42 6.18 7.34 18.32
CA ALA A 42 5.71 8.50 17.54
C ALA A 42 6.07 8.36 16.06
N MET A 43 5.12 8.67 15.19
CA MET A 43 5.24 8.64 13.74
C MET A 43 4.56 9.86 13.12
N ALA A 44 5.32 10.65 12.37
CA ALA A 44 4.83 11.83 11.66
C ALA A 44 4.39 11.50 10.23
N ALA A 45 3.68 12.42 9.59
CA ALA A 45 3.29 12.31 8.18
C ALA A 45 4.48 11.99 7.24
N ASP A 46 4.20 11.24 6.17
CA ASP A 46 5.21 10.74 5.21
C ASP A 46 6.25 9.78 5.83
N THR A 47 5.85 9.07 6.89
CA THR A 47 6.59 7.93 7.46
C THR A 47 5.78 6.64 7.36
N ALA A 48 6.47 5.51 7.37
CA ALA A 48 5.83 4.20 7.36
C ALA A 48 6.64 3.17 8.16
N ILE A 49 5.97 2.09 8.55
CA ILE A 49 6.55 0.99 9.32
C ILE A 49 5.89 -0.33 8.94
N TYR A 50 6.66 -1.42 9.02
CA TYR A 50 6.14 -2.77 9.08
C TYR A 50 5.86 -3.18 10.54
N CYS A 51 4.75 -3.85 10.79
CA CYS A 51 4.44 -4.41 12.11
C CYS A 51 3.78 -5.78 11.94
N ASP A 52 4.20 -6.77 12.74
CA ASP A 52 3.53 -8.06 12.94
C ASP A 52 2.96 -8.27 14.34
N ALA A 53 3.25 -7.35 15.27
CA ALA A 53 2.67 -7.34 16.60
C ALA A 53 1.22 -6.81 16.60
N PRO A 54 0.47 -6.98 17.70
CA PRO A 54 -0.77 -6.25 17.91
C PRO A 54 -0.55 -4.74 17.77
N VAL A 55 -1.53 -4.00 17.25
CA VAL A 55 -1.40 -2.56 16.95
C VAL A 55 -2.41 -1.75 17.73
N THR A 56 -1.92 -0.78 18.50
CA THR A 56 -2.69 0.34 19.04
C THR A 56 -2.24 1.64 18.39
N MET A 57 -3.16 2.60 18.31
CA MET A 57 -2.89 3.93 17.75
C MET A 57 -3.51 5.01 18.63
N LYS A 58 -2.80 6.12 18.77
CA LYS A 58 -3.31 7.34 19.38
C LYS A 58 -2.84 8.56 18.58
N SER A 59 -3.74 9.49 18.28
CA SER A 59 -3.36 10.76 17.65
C SER A 59 -2.59 11.66 18.63
N THR A 60 -1.60 12.39 18.11
CA THR A 60 -0.92 13.48 18.82
C THR A 60 -1.06 14.83 18.10
N ALA A 61 -1.78 14.86 16.98
CA ALA A 61 -2.09 16.06 16.19
C ALA A 61 -3.59 16.37 16.24
N GLU A 62 -4.04 17.49 15.64
CA GLU A 62 -5.48 17.82 15.53
C GLU A 62 -6.32 16.69 14.90
N TRP A 63 -5.73 15.98 13.94
CA TRP A 63 -6.20 14.70 13.45
C TRP A 63 -5.05 13.98 12.75
N ALA A 64 -5.14 12.66 12.67
CA ALA A 64 -4.20 11.80 11.96
C ALA A 64 -4.93 10.88 10.99
N GLN A 65 -4.24 10.52 9.91
CA GLN A 65 -4.70 9.49 8.99
C GLN A 65 -3.59 8.51 8.72
N VAL A 66 -3.90 7.22 8.92
CA VAL A 66 -3.03 6.10 8.62
C VAL A 66 -3.65 5.27 7.51
N TRP A 67 -2.84 4.96 6.52
CA TRP A 67 -3.17 4.00 5.47
C TRP A 67 -2.49 2.69 5.78
N ARG A 68 -3.29 1.64 5.93
CA ARG A 68 -2.82 0.33 6.39
C ARG A 68 -3.07 -0.72 5.33
N TRP A 69 -2.01 -1.39 4.91
CA TRP A 69 -2.10 -2.65 4.18
C TRP A 69 -1.92 -3.79 5.16
N GLU A 70 -2.72 -4.85 5.04
CA GLU A 70 -2.71 -5.99 5.95
C GLU A 70 -2.86 -7.28 5.15
N LEU A 71 -2.00 -8.26 5.45
CA LEU A 71 -2.22 -9.64 5.03
C LEU A 71 -3.15 -10.34 6.01
N ALA A 72 -4.18 -10.97 5.48
CA ALA A 72 -5.14 -11.75 6.25
C ALA A 72 -5.49 -13.05 5.50
N PRO A 73 -5.95 -14.09 6.22
CA PRO A 73 -6.70 -15.16 5.58
C PRO A 73 -7.88 -14.60 4.78
N PRO A 74 -8.21 -15.18 3.61
CA PRO A 74 -9.26 -14.67 2.74
C PRO A 74 -10.63 -14.83 3.41
N ASN A 75 -11.53 -13.89 3.10
CA ASN A 75 -12.91 -13.85 3.61
C ASN A 75 -13.05 -13.69 5.12
N LEU A 76 -11.98 -13.33 5.84
CA LEU A 76 -12.13 -12.86 7.21
C LEU A 76 -12.82 -11.50 7.23
N ASP A 77 -13.55 -11.25 8.32
CA ASP A 77 -14.12 -9.94 8.60
C ASP A 77 -13.04 -8.85 8.63
N ALA A 78 -13.44 -7.65 8.22
CA ALA A 78 -12.55 -6.50 8.20
C ALA A 78 -12.04 -6.19 9.62
N ALA A 79 -10.72 -6.22 9.82
CA ALA A 79 -10.08 -5.81 11.07
C ALA A 79 -10.07 -4.28 11.19
N LEU A 80 -11.20 -3.70 11.57
CA LEU A 80 -11.37 -2.26 11.78
C LEU A 80 -10.84 -1.84 13.15
N LEU A 81 -10.26 -0.63 13.23
CA LEU A 81 -9.98 -0.02 14.54
C LEU A 81 -11.28 0.40 15.21
N ASP A 82 -11.36 0.16 16.52
CA ASP A 82 -12.39 0.69 17.41
C ASP A 82 -11.80 1.77 18.33
N GLY A 83 -12.64 2.58 18.97
CA GLY A 83 -12.20 3.55 19.97
C GLY A 83 -12.87 4.92 19.87
N ALA A 84 -12.65 5.74 20.89
CA ALA A 84 -13.14 7.12 20.90
C ALA A 84 -12.37 7.94 19.85
N GLY A 85 -13.09 8.71 19.03
CA GLY A 85 -12.48 9.56 18.01
C GLY A 85 -11.80 8.78 16.87
N VAL A 86 -12.12 7.49 16.69
CA VAL A 86 -11.53 6.62 15.67
C VAL A 86 -12.56 6.32 14.58
N LEU A 87 -12.16 6.48 13.32
CA LEU A 87 -12.90 6.01 12.15
C LEU A 87 -12.01 5.08 11.34
N SER A 88 -12.45 3.85 11.11
CA SER A 88 -11.72 2.86 10.32
C SER A 88 -12.61 2.32 9.22
N SER A 89 -12.07 2.20 8.01
CA SER A 89 -12.81 1.69 6.86
C SER A 89 -11.94 0.80 5.99
N LEU A 90 -12.46 -0.38 5.65
CA LEU A 90 -11.91 -1.20 4.58
C LEU A 90 -12.20 -0.51 3.23
N ARG A 91 -11.15 -0.18 2.49
CA ARG A 91 -11.23 0.50 1.19
C ARG A 91 -11.09 -0.47 0.02
N MET A 92 -10.33 -1.55 0.20
CA MET A 92 -10.19 -2.60 -0.80
C MET A 92 -9.73 -3.91 -0.13
N SER A 93 -10.26 -5.03 -0.59
CA SER A 93 -9.77 -6.38 -0.27
C SER A 93 -9.60 -7.17 -1.56
N ARG A 94 -8.47 -7.87 -1.71
CA ARG A 94 -8.14 -8.67 -2.88
C ARG A 94 -7.45 -9.97 -2.46
N VAL A 95 -7.97 -11.10 -2.91
CA VAL A 95 -7.32 -12.40 -2.75
C VAL A 95 -6.11 -12.48 -3.67
N ILE A 96 -4.98 -12.90 -3.12
CA ILE A 96 -3.74 -13.16 -3.84
C ILE A 96 -3.85 -14.57 -4.44
N ALA A 97 -4.14 -14.64 -5.74
CA ALA A 97 -4.37 -15.90 -6.45
C ALA A 97 -3.14 -16.40 -7.24
N ASN A 98 -2.17 -15.52 -7.52
CA ASN A 98 -1.03 -15.83 -8.39
C ASN A 98 0.27 -16.18 -7.64
N LEU A 99 0.25 -16.16 -6.30
CA LEU A 99 1.39 -16.55 -5.48
C LEU A 99 1.04 -17.75 -4.60
N ALA A 100 1.89 -18.79 -4.64
CA ALA A 100 1.74 -19.98 -3.80
C ALA A 100 2.29 -19.74 -2.38
N MET A 101 1.56 -18.93 -1.60
CA MET A 101 1.90 -18.56 -0.22
C MET A 101 1.61 -19.72 0.76
N LEU A 102 2.41 -20.78 0.70
CA LEU A 102 2.34 -21.93 1.61
C LEU A 102 2.92 -21.57 2.99
N ASP A 103 2.46 -22.25 4.04
CA ASP A 103 2.98 -22.06 5.40
C ASP A 103 4.50 -22.30 5.45
N GLY A 104 5.22 -21.44 6.17
CA GLY A 104 6.67 -21.39 6.29
C GLY A 104 7.42 -20.70 5.13
N THR A 105 6.73 -20.35 4.03
CA THR A 105 7.38 -19.71 2.86
C THR A 105 7.72 -18.26 3.11
N ARG A 106 8.75 -17.75 2.42
CA ARG A 106 9.24 -16.39 2.58
C ARG A 106 8.72 -15.49 1.46
N TRP A 107 8.20 -14.34 1.84
CA TRP A 107 7.71 -13.32 0.92
C TRP A 107 8.20 -11.95 1.34
N LEU A 108 8.13 -10.99 0.44
CA LEU A 108 8.50 -9.60 0.67
C LEU A 108 7.25 -8.74 0.70
N LEU A 109 7.01 -8.08 1.83
CA LEU A 109 6.06 -6.97 1.92
C LEU A 109 6.80 -5.66 1.69
N ARG A 110 6.44 -4.98 0.60
CA ARG A 110 7.02 -3.70 0.23
C ARG A 110 5.99 -2.59 0.28
N LEU A 111 6.39 -1.47 0.87
CA LEU A 111 5.75 -0.18 0.69
C LEU A 111 6.74 0.80 0.06
N ASP A 112 6.39 1.32 -1.11
CA ASP A 112 7.13 2.42 -1.73
C ASP A 112 6.17 3.44 -2.37
N ARG A 113 6.71 4.61 -2.73
CA ARG A 113 6.00 5.65 -3.48
C ARG A 113 6.63 5.82 -4.84
N ILE A 114 5.78 5.98 -5.85
CA ILE A 114 6.16 6.43 -7.19
C ILE A 114 5.68 7.86 -7.39
N THR A 115 6.52 8.69 -7.98
CA THR A 115 6.15 10.02 -8.49
C THR A 115 6.23 9.97 -10.02
N THR A 116 5.13 10.32 -10.69
CA THR A 116 5.09 10.48 -12.15
C THR A 116 4.95 11.94 -12.49
N THR A 117 5.75 12.41 -13.45
CA THR A 117 5.64 13.78 -13.98
C THR A 117 4.31 14.00 -14.68
N ALA A 118 3.90 15.26 -14.80
CA ALA A 118 2.70 15.64 -15.53
C ALA A 118 2.77 15.15 -16.99
N GLY A 119 1.65 14.64 -17.51
CA GLY A 119 1.51 14.16 -18.88
C GLY A 119 2.20 12.83 -19.18
N ARG A 120 2.93 12.24 -18.23
CA ARG A 120 3.58 10.96 -18.45
C ARG A 120 2.56 9.83 -18.51
N ILE A 121 2.67 9.04 -19.57
CA ILE A 121 2.06 7.73 -19.70
C ILE A 121 3.16 6.71 -19.38
N ALA A 122 2.88 5.79 -18.47
CA ALA A 122 3.77 4.68 -18.21
C ALA A 122 3.74 3.71 -19.39
N ASP A 123 4.90 3.39 -19.93
CA ASP A 123 5.07 2.32 -20.91
C ASP A 123 4.52 1.00 -20.35
N ARG A 124 4.09 0.11 -21.25
CA ARG A 124 3.56 -1.21 -20.88
C ARG A 124 4.56 -1.99 -20.05
N HIS A 125 4.16 -2.41 -18.84
CA HIS A 125 5.02 -3.13 -17.92
C HIS A 125 4.25 -4.11 -17.03
N GLN A 126 5.00 -4.99 -16.37
CA GLN A 126 4.53 -5.97 -15.40
C GLN A 126 5.30 -5.82 -14.09
N HIS A 127 4.80 -6.47 -13.04
CA HIS A 127 5.42 -6.55 -11.72
C HIS A 127 5.62 -8.03 -11.30
N PRO A 128 6.63 -8.31 -10.46
CA PRO A 128 6.93 -9.68 -10.03
C PRO A 128 5.95 -10.23 -8.98
N GLY A 129 5.03 -9.40 -8.49
CA GLY A 129 3.99 -9.80 -7.57
C GLY A 129 2.87 -8.78 -7.52
N PRO A 130 1.72 -9.17 -6.94
CA PRO A 130 0.54 -8.32 -6.87
C PRO A 130 0.66 -7.23 -5.81
N GLY A 131 -0.29 -6.30 -5.82
CA GLY A 131 -0.51 -5.42 -4.69
C GLY A 131 -1.61 -4.39 -4.87
N ILE A 132 -1.95 -3.74 -3.76
CA ILE A 132 -2.87 -2.61 -3.74
C ILE A 132 -2.06 -1.33 -3.83
N ARG A 133 -2.46 -0.46 -4.74
CA ARG A 133 -1.95 0.89 -4.90
C ARG A 133 -2.93 1.88 -4.31
N CYS A 134 -2.45 3.03 -3.86
CA CYS A 134 -3.32 4.11 -3.39
C CYS A 134 -2.76 5.47 -3.84
N LEU A 135 -3.62 6.31 -4.41
CA LEU A 135 -3.22 7.61 -4.93
C LEU A 135 -2.98 8.57 -3.76
N LEU A 136 -1.79 9.14 -3.67
CA LEU A 136 -1.39 10.09 -2.63
C LEU A 136 -1.70 11.55 -3.03
N GLN A 137 -1.44 11.88 -4.30
CA GLN A 137 -1.58 13.23 -4.87
C GLN A 137 -1.83 13.14 -6.38
N GLY A 138 -2.60 14.11 -6.91
CA GLY A 138 -2.85 14.25 -8.35
C GLY A 138 -4.12 13.51 -8.78
N THR A 139 -4.14 13.09 -10.04
CA THR A 139 -5.19 12.22 -10.59
C THR A 139 -4.55 11.08 -11.36
N PHE A 140 -5.20 9.92 -11.39
CA PHE A 140 -4.61 8.75 -12.01
C PHE A 140 -5.63 7.87 -12.73
N ASN A 141 -5.15 7.17 -13.73
CA ASN A 141 -5.90 6.16 -14.46
C ASN A 141 -4.97 4.97 -14.69
N VAL A 142 -5.55 3.78 -14.64
CA VAL A 142 -4.83 2.52 -14.80
C VAL A 142 -5.71 1.53 -15.53
N GLN A 143 -5.08 0.76 -16.41
CA GLN A 143 -5.71 -0.30 -17.16
C GLN A 143 -4.80 -1.52 -17.17
N GLN A 144 -5.38 -2.67 -16.81
CA GLN A 144 -4.84 -4.01 -17.01
C GLN A 144 -5.97 -4.89 -17.56
N ASP A 145 -5.67 -6.12 -17.97
CA ASP A 145 -6.65 -6.98 -18.63
C ASP A 145 -7.83 -7.35 -17.71
N VAL A 146 -7.58 -7.51 -16.41
CA VAL A 146 -8.59 -7.96 -15.43
C VAL A 146 -9.34 -6.82 -14.73
N GLU A 147 -8.77 -5.63 -14.63
CA GLU A 147 -9.35 -4.51 -13.89
C GLU A 147 -8.95 -3.17 -14.52
N GLN A 148 -9.82 -2.16 -14.40
CA GLN A 148 -9.50 -0.81 -14.82
C GLN A 148 -10.04 0.17 -13.78
N ALA A 149 -9.27 1.23 -13.52
CA ALA A 149 -9.72 2.32 -12.67
C ALA A 149 -9.39 3.65 -13.34
N ARG A 150 -10.38 4.54 -13.37
CA ARG A 150 -10.28 5.84 -14.04
C ARG A 150 -10.69 6.95 -13.09
N ASN A 151 -10.17 8.14 -13.34
CA ASN A 151 -10.45 9.35 -12.57
C ASN A 151 -10.16 9.19 -11.07
N LEU A 152 -9.14 8.42 -10.71
CA LEU A 152 -8.74 8.22 -9.32
C LEU A 152 -8.33 9.56 -8.70
N ALA A 153 -8.82 9.81 -7.50
CA ALA A 153 -8.49 10.94 -6.65
C ALA A 153 -7.67 10.49 -5.42
N PRO A 154 -7.02 11.41 -4.68
CA PRO A 154 -6.23 11.04 -3.51
C PRO A 154 -7.04 10.23 -2.48
N GLY A 155 -6.50 9.08 -2.07
CA GLY A 155 -7.16 8.10 -1.21
C GLY A 155 -7.85 6.96 -1.97
N ASP A 156 -8.07 7.09 -3.28
CA ASP A 156 -8.60 5.99 -4.06
C ASP A 156 -7.52 4.91 -4.26
N ALA A 157 -7.96 3.65 -4.19
CA ALA A 157 -7.12 2.49 -4.31
C ALA A 157 -7.45 1.68 -5.57
N TRP A 158 -6.45 0.99 -6.10
CA TRP A 158 -6.63 0.04 -7.19
C TRP A 158 -5.74 -1.18 -7.00
N TRP A 159 -6.14 -2.28 -7.62
CA TRP A 159 -5.41 -3.54 -7.60
C TRP A 159 -4.54 -3.68 -8.84
N GLU A 160 -3.37 -4.28 -8.68
CA GLU A 160 -2.55 -4.80 -9.77
C GLU A 160 -2.19 -6.25 -9.46
N THR A 161 -2.52 -7.17 -10.36
CA THR A 161 -2.17 -8.59 -10.23
C THR A 161 -0.67 -8.83 -10.31
N GLY A 162 0.06 -7.92 -10.97
CA GLY A 162 1.49 -8.00 -11.22
C GLY A 162 1.82 -8.69 -12.54
N THR A 163 1.24 -9.85 -12.82
CA THR A 163 1.47 -10.56 -14.09
C THR A 163 0.75 -9.93 -15.28
N ASP A 164 -0.33 -9.18 -15.06
CA ASP A 164 -1.02 -8.52 -16.17
C ASP A 164 -0.25 -7.29 -16.64
N THR A 165 -0.33 -7.02 -17.94
CA THR A 165 0.33 -5.83 -18.49
C THR A 165 -0.44 -4.58 -18.06
N VAL A 166 0.25 -3.68 -17.38
CA VAL A 166 -0.30 -2.40 -16.92
C VAL A 166 0.05 -1.28 -17.88
N ILE A 167 -0.93 -0.43 -18.16
CA ILE A 167 -0.76 0.93 -18.70
C ILE A 167 -1.38 1.91 -17.69
N ALA A 168 -0.67 2.99 -17.39
CA ALA A 168 -1.13 3.98 -16.43
C ALA A 168 -0.77 5.41 -16.86
N TRP A 169 -1.63 6.37 -16.53
CA TRP A 169 -1.39 7.78 -16.86
C TRP A 169 -2.04 8.71 -15.85
N GLY A 170 -1.36 9.81 -15.57
CA GLY A 170 -1.85 10.88 -14.70
C GLY A 170 -2.38 12.08 -15.48
N SER A 171 -2.65 13.16 -14.74
CA SER A 171 -2.98 14.47 -15.31
C SER A 171 -1.88 14.98 -16.26
N ARG A 172 -2.29 15.68 -17.33
CA ARG A 172 -1.37 16.43 -18.20
C ARG A 172 -0.79 17.70 -17.56
N GLN A 173 -1.38 18.15 -16.45
CA GLN A 173 -1.09 19.45 -15.84
C GLN A 173 -0.36 19.35 -14.50
N MET A 174 -0.41 18.21 -13.83
CA MET A 174 0.23 18.03 -12.52
C MET A 174 0.85 16.65 -12.37
N ALA A 175 1.91 16.59 -11.57
CA ALA A 175 2.51 15.33 -11.17
C ALA A 175 1.53 14.50 -10.32
N SER A 176 1.68 13.17 -10.40
CA SER A 176 0.93 12.24 -9.55
C SER A 176 1.89 11.50 -8.63
N LYS A 177 1.44 11.21 -7.41
CA LYS A 177 2.17 10.38 -6.45
C LYS A 177 1.24 9.30 -5.98
N PHE A 178 1.71 8.06 -5.93
CA PHE A 178 0.94 6.96 -5.37
C PHE A 178 1.84 6.01 -4.60
N LEU A 179 1.25 5.35 -3.62
CA LEU A 179 1.89 4.30 -2.83
C LEU A 179 1.61 2.94 -3.44
N ARG A 180 2.55 2.02 -3.28
CA ARG A 180 2.43 0.62 -3.69
C ARG A 180 2.67 -0.27 -2.48
N GLY A 181 1.60 -0.86 -1.94
CA GLY A 181 1.68 -1.97 -1.00
C GLY A 181 1.69 -3.28 -1.79
N MET A 182 2.80 -4.01 -1.78
CA MET A 182 3.03 -5.18 -2.62
C MET A 182 3.38 -6.42 -1.79
N VAL A 183 3.01 -7.57 -2.32
CA VAL A 183 3.52 -8.88 -1.91
C VAL A 183 4.37 -9.43 -3.05
N LEU A 184 5.65 -9.65 -2.80
CA LEU A 184 6.62 -9.99 -3.82
C LEU A 184 7.39 -11.26 -3.43
N PRO A 185 7.95 -12.01 -4.40
CA PRO A 185 8.94 -13.03 -4.09
C PRO A 185 10.14 -12.41 -3.35
N ALA A 186 10.69 -13.13 -2.37
CA ALA A 186 11.70 -12.60 -1.45
C ALA A 186 12.98 -12.13 -2.16
N GLU A 187 13.31 -12.69 -3.33
CA GLU A 187 14.45 -12.31 -4.13
C GLU A 187 14.36 -10.90 -4.74
N TRP A 188 13.23 -10.20 -4.62
CA TRP A 188 13.04 -8.83 -5.09
C TRP A 188 13.41 -7.75 -4.08
N GLU A 189 13.92 -8.13 -2.90
CA GLU A 189 14.42 -7.18 -1.88
C GLU A 189 15.45 -6.22 -2.49
N GLY A 190 15.27 -4.92 -2.25
CA GLY A 190 16.09 -3.83 -2.80
C GLY A 190 15.99 -3.60 -4.31
N LYS A 191 15.27 -4.43 -5.09
CA LYS A 191 15.25 -4.36 -6.57
C LYS A 191 14.11 -3.51 -7.12
N VAL A 192 14.28 -2.95 -8.32
CA VAL A 192 13.19 -2.30 -9.06
C VAL A 192 12.17 -3.36 -9.47
N THR A 193 10.87 -3.09 -9.29
CA THR A 193 9.79 -4.07 -9.51
C THR A 193 9.02 -3.89 -10.81
N GLY A 194 9.44 -2.97 -11.70
CA GLY A 194 8.84 -2.81 -13.02
C GLY A 194 9.65 -3.56 -14.08
N THR A 195 8.98 -4.39 -14.88
CA THR A 195 9.56 -5.03 -16.08
C THR A 195 8.83 -4.53 -17.31
N TRP A 196 9.51 -3.77 -18.17
CA TRP A 196 8.90 -3.18 -19.37
C TRP A 196 8.98 -4.13 -20.55
N LEU A 197 7.87 -4.24 -21.29
CA LEU A 197 7.77 -5.15 -22.44
C LEU A 197 8.62 -4.73 -23.64
N SER A 198 9.05 -3.47 -23.69
CA SER A 198 10.00 -2.98 -24.70
C SER A 198 11.42 -3.52 -24.50
N GLY A 199 11.68 -4.22 -23.39
CA GLY A 199 13.03 -4.65 -22.99
C GLY A 199 13.88 -3.54 -22.37
N ALA A 200 13.37 -2.31 -22.31
CA ALA A 200 14.06 -1.20 -21.66
C ALA A 200 13.97 -1.33 -20.13
N VAL A 201 15.10 -1.45 -19.44
CA VAL A 201 15.13 -1.28 -17.98
C VAL A 201 15.20 0.22 -17.72
N ALA A 202 14.05 0.85 -17.45
CA ALA A 202 14.06 2.23 -16.98
C ALA A 202 14.50 2.22 -15.50
N ALA A 203 15.78 2.55 -15.25
CA ALA A 203 16.20 2.91 -13.90
C ALA A 203 15.28 4.05 -13.41
N PRO A 204 14.70 3.98 -12.20
CA PRO A 204 13.87 5.06 -11.70
C PRO A 204 14.72 6.34 -11.67
N MET A 205 14.21 7.38 -12.32
CA MET A 205 14.87 8.69 -12.27
C MET A 205 14.98 9.15 -10.81
N PRO A 206 16.10 9.78 -10.41
CA PRO A 206 16.27 10.29 -9.06
C PRO A 206 15.05 11.14 -8.62
N GLY A 207 14.49 10.83 -7.44
CA GLY A 207 13.31 11.51 -6.89
C GLY A 207 11.94 10.94 -7.29
N ASN A 208 11.87 10.07 -8.31
CA ASN A 208 10.62 9.46 -8.76
C ASN A 208 10.24 8.17 -8.01
N TRP A 209 11.11 7.69 -7.12
CA TRP A 209 10.86 6.52 -6.29
C TRP A 209 11.36 6.78 -4.86
N LYS A 210 10.56 6.39 -3.86
CA LYS A 210 10.93 6.40 -2.44
C LYS A 210 10.51 5.07 -1.82
N LEU A 211 11.48 4.28 -1.40
CA LEU A 211 11.24 3.07 -0.60
C LEU A 211 10.98 3.48 0.85
N TYR A 212 9.90 2.97 1.46
CA TYR A 212 9.64 3.16 2.90
C TYR A 212 9.90 1.89 3.68
N VAL A 213 9.38 0.77 3.20
CA VAL A 213 9.43 -0.52 3.88
C VAL A 213 9.75 -1.59 2.87
N ASP A 214 10.69 -2.47 3.22
CA ASP A 214 11.03 -3.65 2.45
C ASP A 214 11.30 -4.80 3.43
N GLN A 215 10.24 -5.51 3.81
CA GLN A 215 10.28 -6.49 4.88
C GLN A 215 10.08 -7.91 4.34
N ILE A 216 11.05 -8.78 4.59
CA ILE A 216 10.86 -10.22 4.42
C ILE A 216 10.00 -10.76 5.57
N ILE A 217 8.92 -11.44 5.22
CA ILE A 217 8.00 -12.11 6.14
C ILE A 217 8.01 -13.62 5.91
N ARG A 218 7.48 -14.36 6.90
CA ARG A 218 7.09 -15.77 6.76
C ARG A 218 5.60 -15.87 7.01
N VAL A 219 4.92 -16.57 6.12
CA VAL A 219 3.46 -16.80 6.17
C VAL A 219 3.13 -18.25 6.42
#